data_AF-A0A4R8DU96-F1
#
_entry.id   AF-A0A4R8DU96-F1
#
_cell.length_a   1.000
_cell.length_b   1.000
_cell.length_c   1.000
_cell.angle_alpha   90.00
_cell.angle_beta   90.00
_cell.angle_gamma   90.00
#
_symmetry.space_group_name_H-M   'P 1'
#
loop_
_entity.id
_entity.type
_entity.pdbx_description
1 polymer ?
#
loop_
_entity_poly.entity_id
_entity_poly.type
_entity_poly.pdbx_seq_one_letter_code
_entity_poly.pdbx_strand_id
1 'polypeptide(L)' 'MPKQNNKSLLQYAGLATQLFVALGLGVYIGIKVDHWAHWKTPIATWLLPLLILVGILVRLVRDTGTGK' A
#
# COMPACT_ATOMS: atom_id res chain seq x y z
N MET A 1 -19.50 31.01 -10.21
CA MET A 1 -18.84 29.83 -10.79
C MET A 1 -18.50 28.84 -9.67
N PRO A 2 -19.15 27.67 -9.55
CA PRO A 2 -18.71 26.66 -8.60
C PRO A 2 -17.90 25.59 -9.37
N LYS A 3 -16.58 25.60 -9.23
CA LYS A 3 -15.69 24.55 -9.77
C LYS A 3 -15.01 23.83 -8.62
N GLN A 4 -15.79 23.23 -7.73
CA GLN A 4 -15.31 22.55 -6.53
C GLN A 4 -16.20 21.33 -6.23
N ASN A 5 -15.90 20.19 -6.86
CA ASN A 5 -16.34 18.88 -6.35
C ASN A 5 -15.43 17.74 -6.85
N ASN A 6 -14.84 17.89 -8.04
CA ASN A 6 -13.99 16.85 -8.63
C ASN A 6 -12.61 16.74 -7.93
N LYS A 7 -12.23 17.75 -7.14
CA LYS A 7 -10.91 17.84 -6.50
C LYS A 7 -10.77 16.81 -5.36
N SER A 8 -11.84 16.54 -4.62
CA SER A 8 -11.85 15.51 -3.57
C SER A 8 -11.79 14.11 -4.19
N LEU A 9 -12.54 13.84 -5.25
CA LEU A 9 -12.50 12.56 -5.97
C LEU A 9 -11.10 12.26 -6.54
N LEU A 10 -10.47 13.25 -7.19
CA LEU A 10 -9.09 13.14 -7.68
C LEU A 10 -8.09 12.90 -6.54
N GLN A 11 -8.29 13.54 -5.39
CA GLN A 11 -7.43 13.36 -4.22
C GLN A 11 -7.56 11.92 -3.66
N TYR A 12 -8.77 11.40 -3.51
CA TYR A 12 -8.99 10.02 -3.08
C TYR A 12 -8.45 9.02 -4.11
N ALA A 13 -8.64 9.28 -5.40
CA ALA A 13 -8.06 8.46 -6.46
C ALA A 13 -6.53 8.45 -6.41
N GLY A 14 -5.89 9.59 -6.12
CA GLY A 14 -4.45 9.69 -5.92
C GLY A 14 -3.95 8.85 -4.74
N LEU A 15 -4.63 8.94 -3.60
CA LEU A 15 -4.32 8.14 -2.40
C LEU A 15 -4.52 6.64 -2.67
N ALA A 16 -5.63 6.27 -3.33
CA ALA A 16 -5.88 4.89 -3.73
C ALA A 16 -4.82 4.38 -4.71
N THR A 17 -4.38 5.21 -5.66
CA THR A 17 -3.30 4.87 -6.61
C THR A 17 -1.98 4.64 -5.88
N GLN A 18 -1.63 5.49 -4.91
CA GLN A 18 -0.44 5.29 -4.09
C GLN A 18 -0.48 3.96 -3.32
N LEU A 19 -1.63 3.60 -2.74
CA LEU A 19 -1.83 2.30 -2.10
C LEU A 19 -1.68 1.15 -3.09
N PHE A 20 -2.33 1.24 -4.26
CA PHE A 20 -2.25 0.22 -5.31
C PHE A 20 -0.82 0.03 -5.81
N VAL A 21 -0.08 1.12 -6.04
CA VAL A 21 1.32 1.07 -6.48
C VAL A 21 2.20 0.44 -5.39
N ALA A 22 2.02 0.83 -4.13
CA ALA A 22 2.79 0.25 -3.02
C ALA A 22 2.55 -1.26 -2.87
N LEU A 23 1.30 -1.70 -2.95
CA LEU A 23 0.93 -3.11 -2.89
C LEU A 23 1.43 -3.88 -4.12
N GLY A 24 1.25 -3.34 -5.32
CA GLY A 24 1.71 -3.94 -6.56
C GLY A 24 3.23 -4.11 -6.60
N LEU A 25 3.98 -3.10 -6.13
CA LEU A 25 5.43 -3.19 -5.96
C LEU A 25 5.81 -4.23 -4.89
N GLY A 26 5.08 -4.28 -3.77
CA GLY A 26 5.28 -5.29 -2.73
C GLY A 26 5.14 -6.72 -3.24
N VAL A 27 4.09 -6.98 -4.03
CA VAL A 27 3.87 -8.27 -4.70
C VAL A 27 4.98 -8.57 -5.71
N TYR A 28 5.32 -7.61 -6.57
CA TYR A 28 6.36 -7.81 -7.60
C TYR A 28 7.73 -8.11 -6.98
N ILE A 29 8.11 -7.37 -5.93
CA ILE A 29 9.33 -7.62 -5.16
C ILE A 29 9.23 -8.99 -4.49
N GLY A 30 8.09 -9.33 -3.88
CA GLY A 30 7.86 -10.63 -3.25
C GLY A 30 8.04 -11.80 -4.20
N ILE A 31 7.50 -11.71 -5.42
CA ILE A 31 7.68 -12.74 -6.46
C ILE A 31 9.16 -12.90 -6.81
N LYS A 32 9.87 -11.77 -6.99
CA LYS A 32 11.30 -11.80 -7.33
C LYS A 32 12.13 -12.41 -6.18
N VAL A 33 11.78 -12.11 -4.94
CA VAL A 33 12.42 -12.67 -3.74
C VAL A 33 12.13 -14.16 -3.60
N ASP A 34 10.87 -14.58 -3.73
CA ASP A 34 10.47 -15.99 -3.66
C ASP A 34 11.17 -16.83 -4.74
N HIS A 35 11.26 -16.29 -5.95
CA HIS A 35 11.94 -16.95 -7.06
C HIS A 35 13.46 -17.01 -6.87
N TRP A 36 14.08 -15.93 -6.37
CA TRP A 36 15.51 -15.94 -6.05
C TRP A 36 15.83 -16.94 -4.93
N ALA A 37 14.99 -17.00 -3.89
CA ALA A 37 15.15 -17.88 -2.75
C ALA A 37 14.75 -19.35 -3.03
N HIS A 38 14.25 -19.66 -4.24
CA HIS A 38 13.77 -20.99 -4.65
C HIS A 38 12.76 -21.60 -3.65
N TRP A 39 11.96 -20.74 -3.02
CA TRP A 39 10.95 -21.21 -2.07
C TRP A 39 9.83 -21.93 -2.82
N LYS A 40 9.52 -23.16 -2.40
CA LYS A 40 8.38 -23.92 -2.96
C LYS A 40 7.04 -23.26 -2.70
N THR A 41 6.98 -22.41 -1.68
CA THR A 41 5.80 -21.67 -1.25
C THR A 41 6.04 -20.17 -1.42
N PRO A 42 5.13 -19.41 -2.06
CA PRO A 42 5.29 -17.99 -2.33
C PRO A 42 5.03 -17.14 -1.07
N ILE A 43 5.91 -17.28 -0.08
CA ILE A 43 5.74 -16.67 1.25
C ILE A 43 5.97 -15.16 1.16
N ALA A 44 7.02 -14.71 0.49
CA ALA A 44 7.34 -13.29 0.39
C ALA A 44 6.28 -12.54 -0.41
N THR A 45 5.79 -13.13 -1.51
CA THR A 45 4.70 -12.58 -2.34
C THR A 45 3.44 -12.30 -1.52
N TRP A 46 3.16 -13.10 -0.49
CA TRP A 46 1.99 -12.93 0.36
C TRP A 46 2.27 -12.07 1.60
N LEU A 47 3.43 -12.25 2.22
CA LEU A 47 3.82 -11.60 3.47
C LEU A 47 4.18 -10.12 3.28
N LEU A 48 4.89 -9.76 2.19
CA LEU A 48 5.27 -8.37 1.90
C LEU A 48 4.07 -7.43 1.76
N PRO A 49 3.08 -7.70 0.88
CA PRO A 49 1.93 -6.81 0.75
C PRO A 49 1.13 -6.72 2.05
N LEU A 50 1.07 -7.81 2.83
CA LEU A 50 0.42 -7.81 4.13
C LEU A 50 1.15 -6.91 5.14
N LEU A 51 2.49 -6.99 5.18
CA LEU A 51 3.32 -6.10 6.01
C LEU A 51 3.21 -4.63 5.58
N ILE A 52 3.19 -4.35 4.28
CA ILE A 52 2.97 -2.99 3.76
C ILE A 52 1.62 -2.46 4.22
N LEU A 53 0.56 -3.26 4.09
CA LEU A 53 -0.78 -2.87 4.51
C LEU A 53 -0.83 -2.60 6.02
N VAL A 54 -0.29 -3.50 6.85
CA VAL A 54 -0.21 -3.32 8.31
C VAL A 54 0.62 -2.09 8.66
N GLY A 55 1.75 -1.87 8.01
CA GLY A 55 2.61 -0.70 8.23
C GLY A 55 1.88 0.61 7.94
N ILE A 56 1.11 0.66 6.86
CA ILE A 56 0.28 1.82 6.52
C ILE A 56 -0.83 2.03 7.55
N LEU A 57 -1.52 0.97 7.97
CA LEU A 57 -2.58 1.07 8.98
C LEU A 57 -2.03 1.51 10.34
N VAL A 58 -0.91 0.94 10.79
CA VAL A 58 -0.24 1.34 12.04
C VAL A 58 0.18 2.81 11.95
N ARG A 59 0.74 3.24 10.82
CA ARG A 59 1.10 4.63 10.60
C ARG A 59 -0.12 5.54 10.63
N LEU A 60 -1.20 5.17 9.94
CA LEU A 60 -2.46 5.91 9.95
C LEU A 60 -3.04 6.05 11.35
N VAL A 61 -3.04 4.97 12.13
CA VAL A 61 -3.50 4.98 13.54
C VAL A 61 -2.60 5.84 14.41
N ARG A 62 -1.27 5.79 14.23
CA ARG A 62 -0.32 6.63 14.98
C ARG A 62 -0.44 8.11 14.62
N ASP A 63 -0.59 8.41 13.34
CA ASP A 63 -0.78 9.77 12.82
C ASP A 63 -2.13 10.34 13.28
N THR A 64 -3.15 9.49 13.47
CA THR A 64 -4.47 9.90 13.98
C THR A 64 -4.51 9.97 15.51
N GLY A 65 -3.78 9.09 16.21
CA GLY A 65 -3.77 8.98 17.67
C GLY A 65 -2.82 9.96 18.35
N THR A 66 -1.85 10.51 17.63
CA THR A 66 -0.99 11.59 18.12
C THR A 66 -1.64 12.93 17.77
N GLY A 67 -2.80 13.18 18.39
CA GLY A 67 -3.40 14.51 18.41
C GLY A 67 -2.47 15.48 19.12
N LYS A 68 -1.67 16.20 18.34
CA LYS A 68 -1.35 17.60 18.60
C LYS A 68 -2.16 18.44 17.62
#